data_AF-A0A5C4QFI5-F1
#
_entry.id   AF-A0A5C4QFI5-F1
#
_cell.length_a   1.000
_cell.length_b   1.000
_cell.length_c   1.000
_cell.angle_alpha   90.00
_cell.angle_beta   90.00
_cell.angle_gamma   90.00
#
_symmetry.space_group_name_H-M   'P 1'
#
loop_
_entity.id
_entity.type
_entity.pdbx_description
1 polymer ?
#
loop_
_entity_poly.entity_id
_entity_poly.type
_entity_poly.pdbx_seq_one_letter_code
_entity_poly.pdbx_strand_id
1 'polypeptide(L)'
;MARGGVFCVEGQWHRDLNERGSVLPTLELLERLGKIRFIHKDAATRDELFYFLDRWLLKQYADHRVGFFAMHGEPSRLCLTDWQSVELNEVADLMAGRAEGRRLYFGSCSVLRASDAVLREFLEVTGAALICGFTREVDWVESAAFETVLLDVLANGQRHNAAELRMGSAHWAPLASYLGFRVIYANGRAWRPTGRPRVPTQAVHR
;
A
#
# COMPACT_ATOMS: atom_id res chain seq x y z
N MET A 1 -1.67 -19.74 14.83
CA MET A 1 -1.66 -18.30 15.11
C MET A 1 -2.81 -17.66 14.34
N ALA A 2 -3.47 -16.65 14.91
CA ALA A 2 -4.52 -15.92 14.18
C ALA A 2 -3.88 -15.21 12.98
N ARG A 3 -4.45 -15.39 11.77
CA ARG A 3 -3.97 -14.72 10.56
C ARG A 3 -4.23 -13.21 10.65
N GLY A 4 -3.29 -12.38 10.21
CA GLY A 4 -3.53 -10.95 10.09
C GLY A 4 -4.55 -10.64 8.98
N GLY A 5 -5.33 -9.57 9.15
CA GLY A 5 -6.31 -9.12 8.16
C GLY A 5 -5.78 -7.95 7.31
N VAL A 6 -6.07 -8.00 6.01
CA VAL A 6 -5.81 -6.94 5.04
C VAL A 6 -7.14 -6.38 4.54
N PHE A 7 -7.31 -5.07 4.58
CA PHE A 7 -8.40 -4.39 3.91
C PHE A 7 -7.84 -3.69 2.67
N CYS A 8 -8.26 -4.15 1.51
CA CYS A 8 -7.83 -3.64 0.22
C CYS A 8 -8.94 -2.81 -0.43
N VAL A 9 -8.60 -1.59 -0.82
CA VAL A 9 -9.41 -0.80 -1.75
C VAL A 9 -8.64 -0.68 -3.06
N GLU A 10 -9.26 -1.12 -4.13
CA GLU A 10 -8.69 -1.14 -5.47
C GLU A 10 -9.36 -0.07 -6.36
N GLY A 11 -8.56 0.73 -7.05
CA GLY A 11 -9.03 1.67 -8.06
C GLY A 11 -9.17 1.01 -9.43
N GLN A 12 -9.77 1.70 -10.40
CA GLN A 12 -9.73 1.25 -11.79
C GLN A 12 -8.36 1.54 -12.40
N TRP A 13 -7.69 0.47 -12.84
CA TRP A 13 -6.37 0.55 -13.47
C TRP A 13 -6.40 0.91 -14.94
N HIS A 14 -7.50 0.57 -15.63
CA HIS A 14 -7.63 0.63 -17.08
C HIS A 14 -8.95 1.28 -17.48
N ARG A 15 -8.94 2.01 -18.60
CA ARG A 15 -10.17 2.54 -19.22
C ARG A 15 -10.99 1.45 -19.92
N ASP A 16 -10.30 0.49 -20.51
CA ASP A 16 -10.93 -0.61 -21.23
C ASP A 16 -11.46 -1.63 -20.22
N LEU A 17 -12.78 -1.81 -20.20
CA LEU A 17 -13.48 -2.74 -19.32
C LEU A 17 -13.19 -4.21 -19.64
N ASN A 18 -12.55 -4.50 -20.77
CA ASN A 18 -12.07 -5.85 -21.09
C ASN A 18 -10.75 -6.18 -20.39
N GLU A 19 -9.99 -5.17 -19.94
CA GLU A 19 -8.79 -5.38 -19.15
C GLU A 19 -9.17 -5.82 -17.73
N ARG A 20 -8.49 -6.88 -17.25
CA ARG A 20 -8.81 -7.56 -15.99
C ARG A 20 -7.68 -7.48 -14.97
N GLY A 21 -6.79 -6.49 -15.14
CA GLY A 21 -5.71 -6.24 -14.19
C GLY A 21 -6.27 -5.98 -12.79
N SER A 22 -5.78 -6.70 -11.80
CA SER A 22 -6.21 -6.57 -10.41
C SER A 22 -5.18 -7.17 -9.45
N VAL A 23 -5.11 -6.66 -8.23
CA VAL A 23 -4.32 -7.23 -7.12
C VAL A 23 -5.01 -8.43 -6.45
N LEU A 24 -6.28 -8.70 -6.79
CA LEU A 24 -7.07 -9.78 -6.23
C LEU A 24 -6.36 -11.15 -6.29
N PRO A 25 -5.72 -11.56 -7.41
CA PRO A 25 -5.00 -12.84 -7.45
C PRO A 25 -3.89 -12.97 -6.40
N THR A 26 -3.18 -11.87 -6.09
CA THR A 26 -2.15 -11.84 -5.03
C THR A 26 -2.77 -12.04 -3.65
N LEU A 27 -3.92 -11.40 -3.38
CA LEU A 27 -4.66 -11.55 -2.13
C LEU A 27 -5.21 -12.97 -1.97
N GLU A 28 -5.80 -13.53 -3.03
CA GLU A 28 -6.33 -14.90 -3.05
C GLU A 28 -5.23 -15.93 -2.84
N LEU A 29 -4.05 -15.74 -3.45
CA LEU A 29 -2.89 -16.59 -3.23
C LEU A 29 -2.51 -16.62 -1.74
N LEU A 30 -2.39 -15.44 -1.11
CA LEU A 30 -2.02 -15.35 0.30
C LEU A 30 -3.07 -15.93 1.24
N GLU A 31 -4.35 -15.77 0.93
CA GLU A 31 -5.44 -16.38 1.69
C GLU A 31 -5.44 -17.92 1.56
N ARG A 32 -5.27 -18.45 0.35
CA ARG A 32 -5.19 -19.89 0.08
C ARG A 32 -3.98 -20.54 0.75
N LEU A 33 -2.85 -19.83 0.83
CA LEU A 33 -1.68 -20.25 1.60
C LEU A 33 -1.87 -20.12 3.11
N GLY A 34 -3.02 -19.61 3.56
CA GLY A 34 -3.35 -19.42 4.96
C GLY A 34 -2.52 -18.36 5.66
N LYS A 35 -1.95 -17.40 4.90
CA LYS A 35 -1.11 -16.32 5.42
C LYS A 35 -1.92 -15.16 5.96
N ILE A 36 -2.96 -14.74 5.23
CA ILE A 36 -3.80 -13.60 5.60
C ILE A 36 -5.29 -13.97 5.55
N ARG A 37 -6.13 -13.08 6.05
CA ARG A 37 -7.53 -12.90 5.61
C ARG A 37 -7.61 -11.56 4.88
N PHE A 38 -8.54 -11.41 3.95
CA PHE A 38 -8.71 -10.10 3.32
C PHE A 38 -10.17 -9.70 3.08
N ILE A 39 -10.36 -8.39 2.96
CA ILE A 39 -11.55 -7.77 2.37
C ILE A 39 -11.03 -6.99 1.16
N HIS A 40 -11.66 -7.17 0.01
CA HIS A 40 -11.33 -6.45 -1.22
C HIS A 40 -12.57 -5.72 -1.73
N LYS A 41 -12.39 -4.46 -2.11
CA LYS A 41 -13.43 -3.58 -2.65
C LYS A 41 -12.87 -2.71 -3.76
N ASP A 42 -13.59 -2.65 -4.88
CA ASP A 42 -13.33 -1.70 -5.93
C ASP A 42 -13.97 -0.35 -5.59
N ALA A 43 -13.29 0.75 -5.92
CA ALA A 43 -13.81 2.11 -5.79
C ALA A 43 -13.38 2.95 -7.00
N ALA A 44 -14.35 3.44 -7.78
CA ALA A 44 -14.10 4.32 -8.92
C ALA A 44 -14.40 5.80 -8.59
N THR A 45 -15.02 6.06 -7.44
CA THR A 45 -15.42 7.41 -7.01
C THR A 45 -14.94 7.72 -5.60
N ARG A 46 -14.76 9.02 -5.32
CA ARG A 46 -14.42 9.52 -3.99
C ARG A 46 -15.40 9.03 -2.93
N ASP A 47 -16.69 9.05 -3.24
CA ASP A 47 -17.74 8.67 -2.29
C ASP A 47 -17.70 7.18 -1.95
N GLU A 48 -17.41 6.31 -2.92
CA GLU A 48 -17.19 4.88 -2.69
C GLU A 48 -15.94 4.64 -1.82
N LEU A 49 -14.82 5.28 -2.16
CA LEU A 49 -13.60 5.20 -1.34
C LEU A 49 -13.91 5.59 0.10
N PHE A 50 -14.61 6.72 0.28
CA PHE A 50 -14.88 7.29 1.60
C PHE A 50 -15.85 6.42 2.39
N TYR A 51 -16.88 5.90 1.72
CA TYR A 51 -17.80 4.93 2.31
C TYR A 51 -17.07 3.68 2.82
N PHE A 52 -16.19 3.10 2.00
CA PHE A 52 -15.47 1.88 2.38
C PHE A 52 -14.45 2.12 3.49
N LEU A 53 -13.74 3.25 3.48
CA LEU A 53 -12.84 3.63 4.56
C LEU A 53 -13.60 3.85 5.87
N ASP A 54 -14.71 4.59 5.85
CA ASP A 54 -15.52 4.83 7.05
C ASP A 54 -15.99 3.50 7.68
N ARG A 55 -16.43 2.56 6.83
CA ARG A 55 -16.81 1.20 7.25
C ARG A 55 -15.62 0.46 7.85
N TRP A 56 -14.46 0.44 7.18
CA TRP A 56 -13.27 -0.28 7.64
C TRP A 56 -12.74 0.23 8.98
N LEU A 57 -12.95 1.52 9.29
CA LEU A 57 -12.56 2.12 10.55
C LEU A 57 -13.43 1.67 11.74
N LEU A 58 -14.55 0.97 11.51
CA LEU A 58 -15.41 0.44 12.58
C LEU A 58 -14.76 -0.74 13.33
N LYS A 59 -15.14 -0.90 14.61
CA LYS A 59 -14.59 -1.93 15.53
C LYS A 59 -14.70 -3.36 15.00
N GLN A 60 -15.75 -3.68 14.24
CA GLN A 60 -15.95 -5.02 13.66
C GLN A 60 -14.86 -5.43 12.66
N TYR A 61 -14.10 -4.46 12.13
CA TYR A 61 -12.97 -4.71 11.22
C TYR A 61 -11.61 -4.44 11.88
N ALA A 62 -11.53 -4.33 13.21
CA ALA A 62 -10.29 -4.04 13.94
C ALA A 62 -9.17 -5.09 13.71
N ASP A 63 -9.54 -6.30 13.29
CA ASP A 63 -8.59 -7.36 12.94
C ASP A 63 -7.96 -7.17 11.53
N HIS A 64 -8.50 -6.27 10.71
CA HIS A 64 -7.93 -5.87 9.41
C HIS A 64 -7.02 -4.66 9.60
N ARG A 65 -5.86 -4.89 10.22
CA ARG A 65 -4.93 -3.82 10.62
C ARG A 65 -4.11 -3.26 9.46
N VAL A 66 -4.05 -3.95 8.32
CA VAL A 66 -3.35 -3.46 7.12
C VAL A 66 -4.38 -2.84 6.19
N GLY A 67 -4.17 -1.58 5.82
CA GLY A 67 -4.89 -0.92 4.72
C GLY A 67 -4.03 -0.98 3.47
N PHE A 68 -4.50 -1.64 2.42
CA PHE A 68 -3.86 -1.73 1.13
C PHE A 68 -4.63 -0.87 0.12
N PHE A 69 -4.00 0.18 -0.37
CA PHE A 69 -4.55 1.08 -1.39
C PHE A 69 -3.91 0.72 -2.73
N ALA A 70 -4.64 -0.06 -3.53
CA ALA A 70 -4.22 -0.61 -4.80
C ALA A 70 -4.82 0.23 -5.94
N MET A 71 -4.21 1.36 -6.26
CA MET A 71 -4.73 2.28 -7.28
C MET A 71 -3.60 3.07 -7.90
N HIS A 72 -3.84 3.83 -8.96
CA HIS A 72 -2.81 4.73 -9.48
C HIS A 72 -2.50 5.84 -8.47
N GLY A 73 -1.34 6.49 -8.60
CA GLY A 73 -0.92 7.51 -7.65
C GLY A 73 -0.08 8.61 -8.25
N GLU A 74 -0.25 9.79 -7.67
CA GLU A 74 0.60 10.96 -7.88
C GLU A 74 1.14 11.40 -6.51
N PRO A 75 2.20 12.23 -6.45
CA PRO A 75 2.65 12.78 -5.19
C PRO A 75 1.47 13.44 -4.45
N SER A 76 1.17 12.95 -3.24
CA SER A 76 0.08 13.43 -2.38
C SER A 76 -1.35 13.18 -2.88
N ARG A 77 -1.57 12.29 -3.86
CA ARG A 77 -2.91 12.04 -4.41
C ARG A 77 -3.12 10.59 -4.81
N LEU A 78 -4.32 10.09 -4.55
CA LEU A 78 -4.80 8.76 -4.94
C LEU A 78 -5.65 8.88 -6.20
N CYS A 79 -5.29 8.17 -7.27
CA CYS A 79 -6.03 8.19 -8.54
C CYS A 79 -6.92 6.96 -8.62
N LEU A 80 -8.23 7.16 -8.47
CA LEU A 80 -9.25 6.10 -8.49
C LEU A 80 -9.59 5.67 -9.91
N THR A 81 -9.52 6.61 -10.84
CA THR A 81 -9.61 6.40 -12.29
C THR A 81 -8.69 7.41 -12.98
N ASP A 82 -8.63 7.38 -14.30
CA ASP A 82 -7.91 8.35 -15.14
C ASP A 82 -8.39 9.82 -14.99
N TRP A 83 -9.54 10.06 -14.38
CA TRP A 83 -10.12 11.40 -14.21
C TRP A 83 -10.68 11.65 -12.81
N GLN A 84 -10.75 10.63 -11.95
CA GLN A 84 -11.14 10.76 -10.55
C GLN A 84 -9.92 10.55 -9.66
N SER A 85 -9.68 11.51 -8.77
CA SER A 85 -8.60 11.45 -7.81
C SER A 85 -9.02 12.11 -6.50
N VAL A 86 -8.32 11.76 -5.43
CA VAL A 86 -8.55 12.28 -4.08
C VAL A 86 -7.23 12.71 -3.47
N GLU A 87 -7.20 13.88 -2.85
CA GLU A 87 -6.02 14.35 -2.16
C GLU A 87 -5.73 13.51 -0.91
N LEU A 88 -4.45 13.29 -0.63
CA LEU A 88 -4.02 12.49 0.52
C LEU A 88 -4.45 13.14 1.85
N ASN A 89 -4.56 14.47 1.92
CA ASN A 89 -5.07 15.16 3.12
C ASN A 89 -6.57 14.92 3.34
N GLU A 90 -7.40 14.86 2.31
CA GLU A 90 -8.82 14.53 2.44
C GLU A 90 -9.02 13.11 3.00
N VAL A 91 -8.18 12.17 2.56
CA VAL A 91 -8.14 10.82 3.11
C VAL A 91 -7.69 10.86 4.58
N ALA A 92 -6.71 11.69 4.92
CA ALA A 92 -6.26 11.87 6.29
C ALA A 92 -7.37 12.39 7.20
N ASP A 93 -8.11 13.42 6.75
CA ASP A 93 -9.22 14.04 7.48
C ASP A 93 -10.34 13.03 7.75
N LEU A 94 -10.70 12.21 6.77
CA LEU A 94 -11.68 11.13 6.95
C LEU A 94 -11.23 10.12 8.02
N MET A 95 -9.94 9.80 8.03
CA MET A 95 -9.32 8.82 8.92
C MET A 95 -8.87 9.42 10.26
N ALA A 96 -9.11 10.71 10.51
CA ALA A 96 -8.53 11.47 11.62
C ALA A 96 -8.76 10.79 12.98
N GLY A 97 -7.67 10.43 13.66
CA GLY A 97 -7.68 9.74 14.96
C GLY A 97 -8.31 8.32 14.97
N ARG A 98 -8.64 7.74 13.82
CA ARG A 98 -9.35 6.45 13.71
C ARG A 98 -8.48 5.32 13.19
N ALA A 99 -7.25 5.61 12.75
CA ALA A 99 -6.34 4.63 12.17
C ALA A 99 -5.27 4.12 13.14
N GLU A 100 -5.49 4.28 14.46
CA GLU A 100 -4.52 3.86 15.48
C GLU A 100 -4.05 2.41 15.31
N GLY A 101 -2.73 2.23 15.27
CA GLY A 101 -2.11 0.91 15.11
C GLY A 101 -2.25 0.28 13.72
N ARG A 102 -2.96 0.92 12.78
CA ARG A 102 -3.08 0.45 11.39
C ARG A 102 -1.79 0.72 10.63
N ARG A 103 -1.50 -0.14 9.66
CA ARG A 103 -0.34 -0.05 8.77
C ARG A 103 -0.87 0.19 7.37
N LEU A 104 -0.42 1.27 6.73
CA LEU A 104 -0.95 1.66 5.43
C LEU A 104 0.08 1.37 4.36
N TYR A 105 -0.35 0.62 3.35
CA TYR A 105 0.44 0.32 2.17
C TYR A 105 -0.24 0.93 0.95
N PHE A 106 0.46 1.84 0.30
CA PHE A 106 0.05 2.41 -0.97
C PHE A 106 0.80 1.66 -2.07
N GLY A 107 0.13 0.70 -2.71
CA GLY A 107 0.63 0.03 -3.92
C GLY A 107 0.56 0.93 -5.15
N SER A 108 0.02 2.14 -4.98
CA SER A 108 0.06 3.19 -5.97
C SER A 108 1.47 3.67 -6.24
N CYS A 109 1.83 3.68 -7.52
CA CYS A 109 3.02 4.35 -8.02
C CYS A 109 3.06 5.78 -7.45
N SER A 110 4.19 6.20 -6.89
CA SER A 110 4.49 7.61 -6.59
C SER A 110 3.80 8.34 -5.42
N VAL A 111 2.80 7.81 -4.71
CA VAL A 111 2.25 8.53 -3.51
C VAL A 111 3.35 8.83 -2.49
N LEU A 112 4.29 7.89 -2.31
CA LEU A 112 5.43 8.03 -1.41
C LEU A 112 6.55 8.94 -1.95
N ARG A 113 6.37 9.55 -3.13
CA ARG A 113 7.18 10.70 -3.58
C ARG A 113 6.76 12.02 -2.93
N ALA A 114 5.61 12.06 -2.24
CA ALA A 114 5.28 13.18 -1.37
C ALA A 114 6.42 13.45 -0.38
N SER A 115 6.51 14.71 0.06
CA SER A 115 7.56 15.12 1.00
C SER A 115 7.40 14.40 2.34
N ASP A 116 8.50 14.24 3.06
CA ASP A 116 8.48 13.65 4.41
C ASP A 116 7.57 14.42 5.36
N ALA A 117 7.43 15.74 5.17
CA ALA A 117 6.52 16.56 5.95
C ALA A 117 5.06 16.15 5.71
N VAL A 118 4.62 16.04 4.45
CA VAL A 118 3.25 15.62 4.10
C VAL A 118 2.94 14.21 4.62
N LEU A 119 3.88 13.27 4.45
CA LEU A 119 3.66 11.89 4.90
C LEU A 119 3.65 11.76 6.43
N ARG A 120 4.41 12.60 7.14
CA ARG A 120 4.38 12.66 8.60
C ARG A 120 3.10 13.30 9.11
N GLU A 121 2.68 14.41 8.50
CA GLU A 121 1.40 15.06 8.81
C GLU A 121 0.24 14.08 8.63
N PHE A 122 0.22 13.31 7.54
CA PHE A 122 -0.77 12.25 7.35
C PHE A 122 -0.78 11.25 8.52
N LEU A 123 0.39 10.77 8.96
CA LEU A 123 0.48 9.84 10.09
C LEU A 123 0.00 10.47 11.40
N GLU A 124 0.34 11.74 11.62
CA GLU A 124 -0.07 12.52 12.80
C GLU A 124 -1.60 12.68 12.84
N VAL A 125 -2.22 13.07 11.72
CA VAL A 125 -3.68 13.25 11.63
C VAL A 125 -4.41 11.92 11.79
N THR A 126 -3.98 10.88 11.07
CA THR A 126 -4.70 9.58 11.05
C THR A 126 -4.46 8.72 12.30
N GLY A 127 -3.30 8.88 12.94
CA GLY A 127 -2.82 7.99 14.01
C GLY A 127 -2.28 6.65 13.52
N ALA A 128 -2.10 6.46 12.20
CA ALA A 128 -1.55 5.22 11.66
C ALA A 128 -0.11 4.97 12.15
N ALA A 129 0.28 3.69 12.28
CA ALA A 129 1.60 3.32 12.80
C ALA A 129 2.73 3.52 11.79
N LEU A 130 2.42 3.30 10.50
CA LEU A 130 3.35 3.50 9.39
C LEU A 130 2.60 3.67 8.07
N ILE A 131 3.28 4.32 7.13
CA ILE A 131 2.96 4.30 5.71
C ILE A 131 4.13 3.69 4.95
N CYS A 132 3.83 2.86 3.96
CA CYS A 132 4.83 2.36 3.03
C CYS A 132 4.28 2.28 1.61
N GLY A 133 5.17 2.18 0.63
CA GLY A 133 4.80 2.17 -0.78
C GLY A 133 5.99 2.44 -1.69
N PHE A 134 5.71 2.58 -2.98
CA PHE A 134 6.73 2.82 -4.02
C PHE A 134 6.91 4.30 -4.32
N THR A 135 8.13 4.69 -4.69
CA THR A 135 8.43 6.06 -5.15
C THR A 135 8.63 6.17 -6.66
N ARG A 136 8.23 5.17 -7.43
CA ARG A 136 8.29 5.14 -8.90
C ARG A 136 7.16 4.28 -9.46
N GLU A 137 7.03 4.28 -10.77
CA GLU A 137 6.21 3.30 -11.50
C GLU A 137 6.86 1.92 -11.47
N VAL A 138 6.04 0.88 -11.36
CA VAL A 138 6.46 -0.50 -11.15
C VAL A 138 5.71 -1.43 -12.09
N ASP A 139 6.40 -2.42 -12.66
CA ASP A 139 5.78 -3.50 -13.43
C ASP A 139 4.85 -4.36 -12.57
N TRP A 140 3.73 -4.79 -13.15
CA TRP A 140 2.71 -5.58 -12.45
C TRP A 140 3.24 -6.85 -11.82
N VAL A 141 4.09 -7.60 -12.53
CA VAL A 141 4.61 -8.89 -12.06
C VAL A 141 5.62 -8.66 -10.94
N GLU A 142 6.50 -7.67 -11.10
CA GLU A 142 7.48 -7.30 -10.08
C GLU A 142 6.80 -6.78 -8.80
N SER A 143 5.75 -5.97 -8.93
CA SER A 143 4.93 -5.52 -7.81
C SER A 143 4.27 -6.70 -7.11
N ALA A 144 3.55 -7.56 -7.84
CA ALA A 144 2.83 -8.69 -7.26
C ALA A 144 3.75 -9.65 -6.49
N ALA A 145 4.95 -9.92 -7.01
CA ALA A 145 5.96 -10.72 -6.33
C ALA A 145 6.43 -10.07 -5.01
N PHE A 146 6.65 -8.76 -5.03
CA PHE A 146 7.03 -7.98 -3.84
C PHE A 146 5.89 -7.94 -2.80
N GLU A 147 4.68 -7.64 -3.24
CA GLU A 147 3.46 -7.53 -2.44
C GLU A 147 3.11 -8.82 -1.73
N THR A 148 3.31 -9.96 -2.40
CA THR A 148 3.10 -11.29 -1.78
C THR A 148 3.88 -11.40 -0.46
N VAL A 149 5.11 -10.92 -0.41
CA VAL A 149 5.93 -10.99 0.81
C VAL A 149 5.68 -9.80 1.73
N LEU A 150 5.48 -8.61 1.18
CA LEU A 150 5.21 -7.41 1.97
C LEU A 150 3.91 -7.54 2.78
N LEU A 151 2.81 -7.96 2.15
CA LEU A 151 1.50 -8.08 2.79
C LEU A 151 1.51 -9.11 3.91
N ASP A 152 2.18 -10.26 3.74
CA ASP A 152 2.36 -11.25 4.81
C ASP A 152 3.08 -10.63 6.02
N VAL A 153 4.17 -9.90 5.78
CA VAL A 153 4.94 -9.26 6.85
C VAL A 153 4.18 -8.11 7.51
N LEU A 154 3.45 -7.30 6.75
CA LEU A 154 2.62 -6.23 7.30
C LEU A 154 1.47 -6.78 8.12
N ALA A 155 0.86 -7.90 7.71
CA ALA A 155 -0.26 -8.51 8.42
C ALA A 155 0.19 -9.26 9.68
N ASN A 156 1.29 -10.01 9.61
CA ASN A 156 1.69 -10.99 10.62
C ASN A 156 2.95 -10.60 11.41
N GLY A 157 3.65 -9.55 11.02
CA GLY A 157 4.87 -9.08 11.67
C GLY A 157 4.63 -8.63 13.12
N GLN A 158 5.41 -9.20 14.04
CA GLN A 158 5.35 -8.89 15.47
C GLN A 158 6.13 -7.62 15.83
N ARG A 159 7.14 -7.27 15.03
CA ARG A 159 7.95 -6.06 15.23
C ARG A 159 7.37 -4.90 14.45
N HIS A 160 7.43 -3.70 15.03
CA HIS A 160 7.01 -2.47 14.35
C HIS A 160 7.80 -2.22 13.05
N ASN A 161 9.06 -2.65 12.98
CA ASN A 161 9.93 -2.54 11.81
C ASN A 161 10.06 -3.85 10.99
N ALA A 162 9.11 -4.78 11.12
CA ALA A 162 9.19 -6.08 10.43
C ALA A 162 9.30 -5.95 8.91
N ALA A 163 8.55 -5.01 8.30
CA ALA A 163 8.62 -4.72 6.87
C ALA A 163 10.02 -4.29 6.43
N GLU A 164 10.64 -3.35 7.15
CA GLU A 164 12.02 -2.93 6.91
C GLU A 164 13.02 -4.07 7.05
N LEU A 165 12.91 -4.90 8.10
CA LEU A 165 13.83 -6.02 8.30
C LEU A 165 13.73 -7.03 7.15
N ARG A 166 12.50 -7.33 6.68
CA ARG A 166 12.31 -8.26 5.57
C ARG A 166 12.76 -7.65 4.25
N MET A 167 12.29 -6.45 3.93
CA MET A 167 12.57 -5.78 2.65
C MET A 167 14.03 -5.31 2.56
N GLY A 168 14.72 -5.15 3.69
CA GLY A 168 16.16 -4.88 3.78
C GLY A 168 17.03 -6.14 3.82
N SER A 169 16.47 -7.35 3.80
CA SER A 169 17.25 -8.59 3.77
C SER A 169 17.96 -8.78 2.44
N ALA A 170 19.06 -9.54 2.41
CA ALA A 170 19.87 -9.76 1.21
C ALA A 170 19.06 -10.22 -0.02
N HIS A 171 17.99 -11.01 0.20
CA HIS A 171 17.12 -11.51 -0.87
C HIS A 171 16.18 -10.45 -1.45
N TRP A 172 15.74 -9.48 -0.64
CA TRP A 172 14.69 -8.52 -1.03
C TRP A 172 15.20 -7.10 -1.22
N ALA A 173 16.33 -6.74 -0.60
CA ALA A 173 16.91 -5.40 -0.69
C ALA A 173 17.18 -4.92 -2.13
N PRO A 174 17.69 -5.77 -3.05
CA PRO A 174 17.87 -5.35 -4.44
C PRO A 174 16.54 -4.97 -5.10
N LEU A 175 15.50 -5.79 -4.94
CA LEU A 175 14.18 -5.52 -5.51
C LEU A 175 13.53 -4.32 -4.82
N ALA A 176 13.56 -4.22 -3.49
CA ALA A 176 13.06 -3.05 -2.75
C ALA A 176 13.74 -1.75 -3.22
N SER A 177 15.06 -1.79 -3.40
CA SER A 177 15.82 -0.66 -3.96
C SER A 177 15.39 -0.35 -5.38
N TYR A 178 15.28 -1.37 -6.23
CA TYR A 178 14.82 -1.24 -7.61
C TYR A 178 13.37 -0.77 -7.74
N LEU A 179 12.48 -1.05 -6.79
CA LEU A 179 11.10 -0.53 -6.77
C LEU A 179 10.99 0.84 -6.09
N GLY A 180 12.09 1.36 -5.54
CA GLY A 180 12.07 2.60 -4.77
C GLY A 180 11.15 2.49 -3.54
N PHE A 181 11.07 1.31 -2.94
CA PHE A 181 10.22 1.09 -1.78
C PHE A 181 10.68 1.95 -0.60
N ARG A 182 9.71 2.45 0.17
CA ARG A 182 9.93 3.36 1.28
C ARG A 182 8.99 3.04 2.43
N VAL A 183 9.46 3.26 3.66
CA VAL A 183 8.62 3.25 4.88
C VAL A 183 8.80 4.56 5.65
N ILE A 184 7.69 5.13 6.13
CA ILE A 184 7.66 6.21 7.13
C ILE A 184 6.92 5.67 8.36
N TYR A 185 7.48 5.91 9.54
CA TYR A 185 6.91 5.49 10.82
C TYR A 185 6.32 6.69 11.57
N ALA A 186 5.32 6.44 12.41
CA ALA A 186 4.66 7.47 13.23
C ALA A 186 5.63 8.21 14.17
N ASN A 187 6.75 7.58 14.55
CA ASN A 187 7.80 8.20 15.36
C ASN A 187 8.75 9.13 14.56
N GLY A 188 8.39 9.49 13.32
CA GLY A 188 9.15 10.37 12.44
C GLY A 188 10.30 9.69 11.68
N ARG A 189 10.65 8.44 12.03
CA ARG A 189 11.71 7.70 11.33
C ARG A 189 11.27 7.35 9.91
N ALA A 190 12.20 7.47 8.97
CA ALA A 190 12.03 7.00 7.60
C ALA A 190 13.05 5.90 7.31
N TRP A 191 12.66 4.92 6.50
CA TRP A 191 13.55 3.88 5.99
C TRP A 191 13.44 3.77 4.47
N ARG A 192 14.60 3.55 3.85
CA ARG A 192 14.76 3.22 2.43
C ARG A 192 15.80 2.11 2.30
N PRO A 193 15.63 1.17 1.36
CA PRO A 193 16.61 0.12 1.11
C PRO A 193 17.94 0.70 0.64
N THR A 194 19.03 0.16 1.17
CA THR A 194 20.39 0.55 0.84
C THR A 194 20.82 -0.11 -0.46
N GLY A 195 21.02 0.68 -1.52
CA GLY A 195 21.51 0.19 -2.81
C GLY A 195 21.16 1.15 -3.92
N ARG A 196 22.05 1.29 -4.93
CA ARG A 196 21.69 1.99 -6.17
C ARG A 196 20.76 1.08 -6.97
N PRO A 197 19.68 1.60 -7.56
CA PRO A 197 18.86 0.82 -8.48
C PRO A 197 19.75 0.34 -9.62
N ARG A 198 19.96 -0.97 -9.72
CA ARG A 198 20.47 -1.57 -10.96
C ARG A 198 19.25 -1.86 -11.78
N VAL A 199 18.87 -0.92 -12.64
CA VAL A 199 17.80 -1.14 -13.62
C VAL A 199 18.35 -2.09 -14.68
N PRO A 200 17.85 -3.32 -14.81
CA PRO A 200 18.13 -4.12 -15.99
C PRO A 200 17.52 -3.40 -17.19
N THR A 201 18.27 -3.25 -18.27
CA THR A 201 17.72 -2.71 -19.53
C THR A 201 16.70 -3.71 -20.08
N GLN A 202 15.42 -3.58 -19.74
CA GLN A 202 14.36 -4.32 -20.41
C GLN A 202 13.95 -3.54 -21.66
N ALA A 203 13.92 -4.24 -22.80
CA ALA A 203 13.42 -3.68 -24.05
C ALA A 203 11.93 -3.36 -23.88
N VAL A 204 11.56 -2.10 -24.13
CA VAL A 204 10.16 -1.68 -24.16
C VAL A 204 9.47 -2.45 -25.27
N HIS A 205 8.61 -3.42 -24.92
CA HIS A 205 7.69 -3.99 -25.88
C HIS A 205 6.59 -2.94 -26.12
N ARG A 206 6.48 -2.56 -27.40
CA ARG A 206 5.48 -1.62 -27.93
C ARG A 206 4.08 -2.17 -27.82
#